data_AF-A0A1V0CTG0-F1
#
_entry.id   AF-A0A1V0CTG0-F1
#
_cell.length_a   1.000
_cell.length_b   1.000
_cell.length_c   1.000
_cell.angle_alpha   90.00
_cell.angle_beta   90.00
_cell.angle_gamma   90.00
#
_symmetry.space_group_name_H-M   'P 1'
#
loop_
_entity.id
_entity.type
_entity.pdbx_description
1 polymer ?
#
loop_
_entity_poly.entity_id
_entity_poly.type
_entity_poly.pdbx_seq_one_letter_code
_entity_poly.pdbx_strand_id
1 'polypeptide(L)'
;MFDETLKKEFTKFKETLVTNNGSILDLSEENTEADNTDLQWFKKNINAQALPNGYCRLPVIAGPCPHANACLDCTNFCTSKQFLTEHEEHLERTKEILNRAKQNQWQRQVETNERVKNRLEQIIHSLKETN
;
A
#
# COMPACT_ATOMS: atom_id res chain seq x y z
N MET A 1 -1.57 30.95 -4.87
CA MET A 1 -2.04 30.54 -6.22
C MET A 1 -2.00 29.03 -6.45
N PHE A 2 -1.22 28.22 -5.70
CA PHE A 2 -1.25 26.76 -5.78
C PHE A 2 -2.42 26.09 -5.03
N ASP A 3 -3.09 26.81 -4.14
CA ASP A 3 -3.97 26.25 -3.11
C ASP A 3 -5.28 25.62 -3.65
N GLU A 4 -5.96 26.24 -4.63
CA GLU A 4 -7.28 25.76 -5.09
C GLU A 4 -7.23 24.51 -5.99
N THR A 5 -6.26 24.43 -6.91
CA THR A 5 -6.07 23.26 -7.78
C THR A 5 -5.67 22.03 -6.95
N LEU A 6 -4.80 22.23 -5.95
CA LEU A 6 -4.33 21.17 -5.06
C LEU A 6 -5.45 20.66 -4.14
N LYS A 7 -6.29 21.55 -3.59
CA LYS A 7 -7.49 21.17 -2.81
C LYS A 7 -8.50 20.38 -3.63
N LYS A 8 -8.68 20.69 -4.92
CA LYS A 8 -9.57 19.94 -5.82
C LYS A 8 -9.07 18.52 -6.07
N GLU A 9 -7.78 18.36 -6.38
CA GLU A 9 -7.18 17.02 -6.58
C GLU A 9 -7.18 16.21 -5.27
N PHE A 10 -6.95 16.84 -4.12
CA PHE A 10 -7.10 16.20 -2.81
C PHE A 10 -8.53 15.71 -2.55
N THR A 11 -9.55 16.52 -2.87
CA THR A 11 -10.95 16.12 -2.68
C THR A 11 -11.32 14.92 -3.56
N LYS A 12 -10.69 14.80 -4.74
CA LYS A 12 -10.80 13.61 -5.59
C LYS A 12 -10.03 12.41 -5.03
N PHE A 13 -8.87 12.63 -4.41
CA PHE A 13 -7.99 11.62 -3.83
C PHE A 13 -8.31 11.30 -2.36
N LYS A 14 -9.56 11.47 -1.92
CA LYS A 14 -9.98 11.14 -0.56
C LYS A 14 -10.27 9.64 -0.46
N GLU A 15 -9.25 8.83 -0.72
CA GLU A 15 -9.33 7.39 -0.57
C GLU A 15 -8.85 6.97 0.80
N THR A 16 -9.57 6.03 1.42
CA THR A 16 -9.09 5.38 2.62
C THR A 16 -7.92 4.47 2.26
N LEU A 17 -6.76 4.76 2.83
CA LEU A 17 -5.55 3.98 2.61
C LEU A 17 -5.39 2.89 3.66
N VAL A 18 -4.91 1.74 3.22
CA VAL A 18 -4.59 0.57 4.04
C VAL A 18 -3.10 0.29 3.93
N THR A 19 -2.43 0.06 5.05
CA THR A 19 -1.01 -0.28 5.13
C THR A 19 -0.75 -1.76 4.81
N ASN A 20 0.53 -2.14 4.71
CA ASN A 20 0.96 -3.52 4.43
C ASN A 20 0.44 -4.59 5.42
N ASN A 21 0.07 -4.21 6.63
CA ASN A 21 -0.48 -5.07 7.67
C ASN A 21 -2.02 -5.00 7.78
N GLY A 22 -2.70 -4.32 6.87
CA GLY A 22 -4.15 -4.19 6.87
C GLY A 22 -4.70 -3.07 7.78
N SER A 23 -3.86 -2.26 8.43
CA SER A 23 -4.35 -1.12 9.22
C SER A 23 -4.82 0.01 8.33
N ILE A 24 -5.94 0.65 8.70
CA ILE A 24 -6.34 1.91 8.07
C ILE A 24 -5.31 2.97 8.46
N LEU A 25 -4.79 3.67 7.47
CA LEU A 25 -3.90 4.78 7.71
C LEU A 25 -4.76 5.98 8.09
N ASP A 26 -4.86 6.23 9.40
CA ASP A 26 -5.34 7.51 9.87
C ASP A 26 -4.27 8.55 9.57
N LEU A 27 -4.80 9.60 9.01
CA LEU A 27 -4.15 10.55 8.18
C LEU A 27 -4.57 11.94 8.74
N SER A 28 -5.34 11.99 9.84
CA SER A 28 -5.81 13.19 10.51
C SER A 28 -4.96 13.67 11.70
N GLU A 29 -4.00 12.89 12.24
CA GLU A 29 -3.20 13.25 13.45
C GLU A 29 -1.75 12.71 13.36
N GLU A 30 -0.63 13.27 13.87
CA GLU A 30 -0.14 14.60 14.30
C GLU A 30 1.37 14.49 14.67
N ASN A 31 2.22 15.50 14.38
CA ASN A 31 3.11 16.18 15.36
C ASN A 31 4.15 17.15 14.76
N THR A 32 4.23 18.32 15.39
CA THR A 32 5.20 19.45 15.32
C THR A 32 5.13 20.50 14.19
N GLU A 33 4.53 21.63 14.62
CA GLU A 33 4.80 23.05 14.37
C GLU A 33 4.92 23.61 12.94
N ALA A 34 4.09 24.64 12.74
CA ALA A 34 3.93 25.56 11.61
C ALA A 34 3.09 25.07 10.41
N ASP A 35 1.82 25.46 10.50
CA ASP A 35 0.84 25.72 9.43
C ASP A 35 0.45 24.60 8.45
N ASN A 36 -0.84 24.27 8.53
CA ASN A 36 -1.63 23.49 7.60
C ASN A 36 -1.38 21.96 7.62
N THR A 37 -2.07 21.29 8.56
CA THR A 37 -2.19 19.83 8.68
C THR A 37 -2.56 19.17 7.35
N ASP A 38 -3.48 19.79 6.60
CA ASP A 38 -3.89 19.31 5.28
C ASP A 38 -2.73 19.37 4.28
N LEU A 39 -1.86 20.40 4.33
CA LEU A 39 -0.71 20.55 3.43
C LEU A 39 0.42 19.55 3.74
N GLN A 40 0.69 19.28 5.02
CA GLN A 40 1.69 18.28 5.42
C GLN A 40 1.25 16.86 5.06
N TRP A 41 -0.01 16.56 5.34
CA TRP A 41 -0.67 15.35 4.89
C TRP A 41 -0.63 15.21 3.37
N PHE A 42 -0.98 16.28 2.67
CA PHE A 42 -1.00 16.37 1.23
C PHE A 42 0.39 16.14 0.65
N LYS A 43 1.45 16.73 1.21
CA LYS A 43 2.83 16.45 0.82
C LYS A 43 3.19 14.98 0.99
N LYS A 44 2.66 14.29 1.99
CA LYS A 44 2.94 12.87 2.23
C LYS A 44 2.15 11.94 1.29
N ASN A 45 0.95 12.35 0.86
CA ASN A 45 0.11 11.60 -0.06
C ASN A 45 0.40 11.90 -1.54
N ILE A 46 0.74 13.13 -1.90
CA ILE A 46 1.09 13.51 -3.29
C ILE A 46 2.54 13.14 -3.67
N ASN A 47 3.45 13.03 -2.70
CA ASN A 47 4.78 12.47 -2.94
C ASN A 47 4.79 10.93 -2.91
N ALA A 48 3.63 10.31 -2.77
CA ALA A 48 3.56 8.86 -2.84
C ALA A 48 3.90 8.43 -4.28
N GLN A 49 4.85 7.52 -4.39
CA GLN A 49 5.29 7.02 -5.69
C GLN A 49 4.36 5.89 -6.10
N ALA A 50 3.87 5.92 -7.34
CA ALA A 50 2.95 4.90 -7.84
C ALA A 50 3.61 3.50 -7.85
N LEU A 51 2.84 2.49 -7.44
CA LEU A 51 3.17 1.08 -7.56
C LEU A 51 2.04 0.37 -8.33
N PRO A 52 2.30 -0.83 -8.90
CA PRO A 52 1.26 -1.57 -9.62
C PRO A 52 0.02 -1.92 -8.78
N ASN A 53 0.16 -1.96 -7.45
CA ASN A 53 -0.89 -2.39 -6.53
C ASN A 53 -1.05 -1.43 -5.33
N GLY A 54 -0.73 -0.15 -5.51
CA GLY A 54 -0.81 0.84 -4.44
C GLY A 54 0.21 1.96 -4.60
N TYR A 55 0.74 2.40 -3.47
CA TYR A 55 1.62 3.55 -3.37
C TYR A 55 2.79 3.30 -2.42
N CYS A 56 3.92 3.92 -2.70
CA CYS A 56 5.08 3.96 -1.82
C CYS A 56 5.18 5.33 -1.17
N ARG A 57 5.09 5.37 0.16
CA ARG A 57 5.22 6.59 0.98
C ARG A 57 6.67 6.92 1.35
N LEU A 58 7.65 6.27 0.72
CA LEU A 58 9.06 6.59 0.94
C LEU A 58 9.31 8.05 0.48
N PRO A 59 9.80 8.94 1.37
CA PRO A 59 10.03 10.33 0.99
C PRO A 59 11.01 10.43 -0.18
N VAL A 60 10.72 11.29 -1.15
CA VAL A 60 11.58 11.50 -2.34
C VAL A 60 13.02 11.88 -1.95
N ILE A 61 13.18 12.62 -0.84
CA ILE A 61 14.49 12.99 -0.28
C ILE A 61 15.33 11.79 0.19
N ALA A 62 14.70 10.64 0.46
CA ALA A 62 15.39 9.41 0.81
C ALA A 62 15.99 8.69 -0.42
N GLY A 63 15.70 9.17 -1.63
CA GLY A 63 16.18 8.60 -2.88
C GLY A 63 15.42 7.34 -3.31
N PRO A 64 15.96 6.59 -4.30
CA PRO A 64 15.31 5.39 -4.81
C PRO A 64 15.27 4.28 -3.77
N CYS A 65 14.23 3.45 -3.82
CA CYS A 65 14.08 2.30 -2.93
C CYS A 65 15.26 1.30 -3.12
N PRO A 66 15.96 0.88 -2.05
CA PRO A 66 17.04 -0.10 -2.15
C PRO A 66 16.53 -1.55 -2.21
N HIS A 67 15.21 -1.76 -2.04
CA HIS A 67 14.60 -3.09 -1.96
C HIS A 67 13.77 -3.39 -3.20
N ALA A 68 14.03 -4.56 -3.80
CA ALA A 68 13.22 -5.12 -4.87
C ALA A 68 12.21 -6.14 -4.30
N ASN A 69 10.99 -6.17 -4.85
CA ASN A 69 9.96 -7.17 -4.55
C ASN A 69 9.57 -7.29 -3.06
N ALA A 70 9.75 -6.22 -2.28
CA ALA A 70 9.50 -6.22 -0.84
C ALA A 70 8.27 -5.39 -0.44
N CYS A 71 7.56 -4.80 -1.40
CA CYS A 71 6.52 -3.79 -1.13
C CYS A 71 5.41 -4.31 -0.21
N LEU A 72 4.93 -5.55 -0.38
CA LEU A 72 3.90 -6.14 0.48
C LEU A 72 4.36 -6.39 1.93
N ASP A 73 5.67 -6.39 2.19
CA ASP A 73 6.25 -6.48 3.53
C ASP A 73 6.81 -5.12 4.00
N CYS A 74 6.74 -4.07 3.17
CA CYS A 74 7.36 -2.77 3.43
C CYS A 74 6.42 -1.84 4.20
N THR A 75 6.92 -1.17 5.23
CA THR A 75 6.15 -0.21 6.03
C THR A 75 5.78 1.06 5.24
N ASN A 76 6.53 1.40 4.20
CA ASN A 76 6.20 2.54 3.33
C ASN A 76 5.04 2.24 2.39
N PHE A 77 4.68 0.97 2.18
CA PHE A 77 3.58 0.59 1.30
C PHE A 77 2.23 0.98 1.91
N CYS A 78 1.36 1.51 1.05
CA CYS A 78 -0.07 1.59 1.30
C CYS A 78 -0.84 1.33 0.00
N THR A 79 -2.12 1.02 0.12
CA THR A 79 -3.02 0.77 -1.00
C THR A 79 -4.41 1.29 -0.66
N SER A 80 -5.31 1.28 -1.64
CA SER A 80 -6.72 1.60 -1.44
C SER A 80 -7.60 0.64 -2.24
N LYS A 81 -8.92 0.86 -2.16
CA LYS A 81 -9.95 0.03 -2.78
C LYS A 81 -9.87 0.03 -4.31
N GLN A 82 -9.23 1.04 -4.92
CA GLN A 82 -9.02 1.07 -6.37
C GLN A 82 -8.11 -0.07 -6.86
N PHE A 83 -7.23 -0.59 -5.99
CA PHE A 83 -6.32 -1.69 -6.32
C PHE A 83 -6.85 -3.06 -5.88
N LEU A 84 -8.13 -3.15 -5.47
CA LEU A 84 -8.68 -4.37 -4.90
C LEU A 84 -8.57 -5.54 -5.88
N THR A 85 -8.90 -5.30 -7.15
CA THR A 85 -8.82 -6.33 -8.21
C THR A 85 -7.38 -6.82 -8.40
N GLU A 86 -6.40 -5.92 -8.39
CA GLU A 86 -4.99 -6.25 -8.52
C GLU A 86 -4.49 -7.11 -7.35
N HIS A 87 -4.96 -6.85 -6.13
CA HIS A 87 -4.65 -7.68 -4.96
C HIS A 87 -5.31 -9.06 -5.05
N GLU A 88 -6.57 -9.13 -5.48
CA GLU A 88 -7.29 -10.41 -5.67
C GLU A 88 -6.62 -11.27 -6.74
N GLU A 89 -6.27 -10.68 -7.89
CA GLU A 89 -5.52 -11.39 -8.93
C GLU A 89 -4.15 -11.86 -8.46
N HIS A 90 -3.43 -11.04 -7.69
CA HIS A 90 -2.15 -11.43 -7.12
C HIS A 90 -2.33 -12.58 -6.12
N LEU A 91 -3.40 -12.58 -5.32
CA LEU A 91 -3.69 -13.65 -4.38
C LEU A 91 -3.93 -14.98 -5.12
N GLU A 92 -4.70 -14.96 -6.20
CA GLU A 92 -4.94 -16.17 -7.00
C GLU A 92 -3.65 -16.71 -7.63
N ARG A 93 -2.84 -15.85 -8.26
CA ARG A 93 -1.51 -16.27 -8.79
C ARG A 93 -0.61 -16.84 -7.69
N THR A 94 -0.63 -16.25 -6.49
CA THR A 94 0.15 -16.72 -5.34
C THR A 94 -0.31 -18.11 -4.88
N LYS A 95 -1.62 -18.36 -4.84
CA LYS A 95 -2.19 -19.67 -4.49
C LYS A 95 -1.78 -20.75 -5.49
N GLU A 96 -1.78 -20.44 -6.79
CA GLU A 96 -1.33 -21.36 -7.83
C GLU A 96 0.14 -21.76 -7.66
N ILE A 97 1.02 -20.76 -7.46
CA ILE A 97 2.45 -21.00 -7.22
C ILE A 97 2.65 -21.81 -5.94
N LEU A 98 1.94 -21.46 -4.87
CA LEU A 98 2.02 -22.16 -3.59
C LEU A 98 1.63 -23.64 -3.73
N ASN A 99 0.55 -23.94 -4.46
CA ASN A 99 0.14 -25.32 -4.71
C ASN A 99 1.24 -26.11 -5.44
N ARG A 100 1.80 -25.54 -6.51
CA ARG A 100 2.92 -26.16 -7.25
C ARG A 100 4.15 -26.34 -6.36
N ALA A 101 4.51 -25.35 -5.56
CA ALA A 101 5.65 -25.42 -4.65
C ALA A 101 5.47 -26.52 -3.59
N LYS A 102 4.26 -26.69 -3.04
CA LYS A 102 3.94 -27.78 -2.10
C LYS A 102 4.06 -29.16 -2.74
N GLN A 103 3.54 -29.34 -3.95
CA GLN A 103 3.65 -30.60 -4.69
C GLN A 103 5.10 -30.98 -4.99
N ASN A 104 5.95 -29.99 -5.25
CA ASN A 104 7.37 -30.19 -5.57
C ASN A 104 8.32 -30.05 -4.37
N GLN A 105 7.79 -29.90 -3.15
CA GLN A 105 8.59 -29.74 -1.91
C GLN A 105 9.61 -28.59 -1.96
N TRP A 106 9.28 -27.49 -2.66
CA TRP A 106 10.12 -26.30 -2.75
C TRP A 106 9.96 -25.43 -1.51
N GLN A 107 10.60 -25.83 -0.43
CA GLN A 107 10.38 -25.30 0.92
C GLN A 107 10.45 -23.75 0.98
N ARG A 108 11.49 -23.15 0.39
CA ARG A 108 11.65 -21.68 0.39
C ARG A 108 10.52 -20.96 -0.34
N GLN A 109 10.01 -21.54 -1.42
CA GLN A 109 8.91 -21.00 -2.21
C GLN A 109 7.59 -21.17 -1.47
N VAL A 110 7.41 -22.27 -0.75
CA VAL A 110 6.26 -22.44 0.16
C VAL A 110 6.25 -21.33 1.20
N GLU A 111 7.35 -21.17 1.94
CA GLU A 111 7.47 -20.14 2.99
C GLU A 111 7.24 -18.72 2.46
N THR A 112 7.84 -18.40 1.31
CA THR A 112 7.71 -17.07 0.70
C THR A 112 6.28 -16.79 0.25
N ASN A 113 5.65 -17.74 -0.45
CA ASN A 113 4.30 -17.54 -0.98
C ASN A 113 3.22 -17.63 0.12
N GLU A 114 3.44 -18.37 1.20
CA GLU A 114 2.55 -18.34 2.36
C GLU A 114 2.54 -16.97 3.03
N ARG A 115 3.72 -16.34 3.19
CA ARG A 115 3.79 -14.97 3.72
C ARG A 115 3.05 -13.98 2.82
N VAL A 116 3.28 -14.05 1.51
CA VAL A 116 2.60 -13.17 0.53
C VAL A 116 1.09 -13.39 0.55
N LYS A 117 0.62 -14.64 0.54
CA LYS A 117 -0.80 -15.00 0.62
C LYS A 117 -1.46 -14.39 1.84
N ASN A 118 -0.84 -14.54 3.02
CA ASN A 118 -1.39 -14.03 4.26
C ASN A 118 -1.46 -12.49 4.28
N ARG A 119 -0.46 -11.81 3.70
CA ARG A 119 -0.47 -10.35 3.55
C ARG A 119 -1.60 -9.88 2.63
N LEU A 120 -1.76 -10.54 1.49
CA LEU A 120 -2.83 -10.21 0.53
C LEU A 120 -4.20 -10.44 1.14
N GLU A 121 -4.43 -11.56 1.84
CA GLU A 121 -5.69 -11.83 2.54
C GLU A 121 -6.02 -10.75 3.57
N GLN A 122 -5.03 -10.29 4.36
CA GLN A 122 -5.20 -9.20 5.32
C GLN A 122 -5.57 -7.88 4.63
N ILE A 123 -4.83 -7.50 3.60
CA ILE A 123 -5.08 -6.27 2.83
C ILE A 123 -6.47 -6.31 2.19
N ILE A 124 -6.81 -7.39 1.50
CA ILE A 124 -8.10 -7.57 0.82
C ILE A 124 -9.25 -7.50 1.82
N HIS A 125 -9.12 -8.13 2.98
CA HIS A 125 -10.13 -8.06 4.03
C HIS A 125 -10.35 -6.60 4.46
N SER A 126 -9.29 -5.88 4.82
CA SER A 126 -9.39 -4.47 5.22
C SER A 126 -9.98 -3.59 4.12
N LEU A 127 -9.60 -3.80 2.86
CA LEU A 127 -10.14 -3.03 1.72
C LEU A 127 -11.64 -3.29 1.48
N LYS A 128 -12.14 -4.51 1.78
CA LYS A 128 -13.55 -4.86 1.66
C LYS A 128 -14.39 -4.29 2.81
N GLU A 129 -13.85 -4.26 4.02
CA GLU A 129 -14.50 -3.67 5.20
C GLU A 129 -14.51 -2.14 5.17
N THR A 130 -13.58 -1.54 4.44
CA THR A 130 -13.51 -0.10 4.28
C THR A 130 -14.57 0.37 3.29
N ASN A 131 -15.51 1.22 3.74
CA ASN A 131 -16.58 1.79 2.91
C ASN A 131 -16.03 2.71 1.83
#